data_AF-A0A814WDA9-F1
#
_entry.id   AF-A0A814WDA9-F1
#
_cell.length_a   1.000
_cell.length_b   1.000
_cell.length_c   1.000
_cell.angle_alpha   90.00
_cell.angle_beta   90.00
_cell.angle_gamma   90.00
#
_symmetry.space_group_name_H-M   'P 1'
#
loop_
_entity.id
_entity.type
_entity.pdbx_description
1 polymer ?
#
loop_
_entity_poly.entity_id
_entity_poly.type
_entity_poly.pdbx_seq_one_letter_code
_entity_poly.pdbx_strand_id
1 'polypeptide(L)'
;MYNFLYSTFAASIDDEFMNNCWKTFVSPSISMTFRQAAIYYLCSFIARANYIKIKSVLTLTQSMVDWLHMYMSTTETDTCRTNPKRHIPFYAICQAVLYIFIYRHQEIARLSNGIERVFQWRLNHVISSKLNPLKFCLPAITLQFAQLARNYQIAFCYSIIETNRRYSLPEMFSFDNYSSIVPSQILHAYFPFDPYVLKRSSIFIRPIYNEYQDESEDFNRADTNENENILQSLMMSTTPSSLHSIDGV
;
A
#
# COMPACT_ATOMS: atom_id res chain seq x y z
N MET A 1 -3.43 6.75 36.78
CA MET A 1 -3.12 8.11 36.29
C MET A 1 -1.95 8.13 35.31
N TYR A 2 -0.79 7.52 35.64
CA TYR A 2 0.38 7.43 34.74
C TYR A 2 0.11 6.74 33.39
N ASN A 3 -0.58 5.59 33.37
CA ASN A 3 -0.94 4.91 32.11
C ASN A 3 -1.91 5.73 31.23
N PHE A 4 -2.75 6.57 31.83
CA PHE A 4 -3.71 7.41 31.11
C PHE A 4 -3.04 8.65 30.49
N LEU A 5 -2.07 9.25 31.21
CA LEU A 5 -1.27 10.35 30.67
C LEU A 5 -0.34 9.88 29.56
N TYR A 6 0.31 8.71 29.72
CA TYR A 6 1.15 8.13 28.67
C TYR A 6 0.34 7.77 27.42
N SER A 7 -0.84 7.17 27.56
CA SER A 7 -1.71 6.84 26.42
C SER A 7 -2.22 8.09 25.71
N THR A 8 -2.54 9.16 26.44
CA THR A 8 -3.04 10.42 25.87
C THR A 8 -1.91 11.20 25.19
N PHE A 9 -0.71 11.21 25.78
CA PHE A 9 0.47 11.83 25.19
C PHE A 9 0.94 11.11 23.93
N ALA A 10 0.96 9.77 23.95
CA ALA A 10 1.26 8.97 22.77
C ALA A 10 0.25 9.21 21.65
N ALA A 11 -1.05 9.21 21.97
CA ALA A 11 -2.10 9.52 20.97
C ALA A 11 -1.95 10.92 20.37
N SER A 12 -1.57 11.92 21.17
CA SER A 12 -1.28 13.28 20.68
C SER A 12 -0.10 13.31 19.71
N ILE A 13 0.96 12.53 19.97
CA ILE A 13 2.12 12.43 19.08
C ILE A 13 1.74 11.74 17.77
N ASP A 14 0.96 10.66 17.84
CA ASP A 14 0.52 9.92 16.66
C ASP A 14 -0.35 10.79 15.75
N ASP A 15 -1.31 11.53 16.34
CA ASP A 15 -2.17 12.45 15.59
C ASP A 15 -1.36 13.59 14.95
N GLU A 16 -0.38 14.14 15.66
CA GLU A 16 0.52 15.17 15.13
C GLU A 16 1.40 14.61 14.00
N PHE A 17 1.97 13.41 14.17
CA PHE A 17 2.74 12.73 13.13
C PHE A 17 1.91 12.50 11.87
N MET A 18 0.70 11.94 12.02
CA MET A 18 -0.21 11.68 10.90
C MET A 18 -0.57 12.98 10.16
N ASN A 19 -0.90 14.03 10.90
CA ASN A 19 -1.25 15.34 10.36
C ASN A 19 -0.08 15.99 9.63
N ASN A 20 1.14 15.91 10.18
CA ASN A 20 2.33 16.48 9.56
C ASN A 20 2.69 15.74 8.27
N CYS A 21 2.61 14.41 8.25
CA CYS A 21 2.80 13.63 7.02
C CYS A 21 1.75 13.98 5.96
N TRP A 22 0.48 14.06 6.35
CA TRP A 22 -0.60 14.44 5.44
C TRP A 22 -0.42 15.85 4.86
N LYS A 23 -0.14 16.85 5.70
CA LYS A 23 0.16 18.23 5.28
C LYS A 23 1.32 18.31 4.31
N THR A 24 2.40 17.57 4.60
CA THR A 24 3.57 17.48 3.72
C THR A 24 3.20 16.90 2.37
N PHE A 25 2.39 15.84 2.33
CA PHE A 25 1.93 15.23 1.09
C PHE A 25 1.01 16.15 0.27
N VAL A 26 0.05 16.84 0.88
CA VAL A 26 -0.90 17.66 0.12
C VAL A 26 -0.30 18.97 -0.38
N SER A 27 0.75 19.49 0.28
CA SER A 27 1.34 20.78 -0.07
C SER A 27 2.04 20.76 -1.43
N PRO A 28 1.58 21.55 -2.42
CA PRO A 28 2.22 21.60 -3.74
C PRO A 28 3.61 22.24 -3.73
N SER A 29 3.96 23.00 -2.69
CA SER A 29 5.28 23.64 -2.53
C SER A 29 6.39 22.66 -2.18
N ILE A 30 6.05 21.45 -1.72
CA ILE A 30 7.00 20.40 -1.36
C ILE A 30 7.33 19.56 -2.60
N SER A 31 8.59 19.12 -2.71
CA SER A 31 9.01 18.29 -3.86
C SER A 31 8.23 16.97 -3.92
N MET A 32 8.01 16.45 -5.13
CA MET A 32 7.29 15.18 -5.33
C MET A 32 7.90 14.02 -4.54
N THR A 33 9.23 13.99 -4.41
CA THR A 33 9.95 12.96 -3.64
C THR A 33 9.63 13.02 -2.15
N PHE A 34 9.62 14.22 -1.55
CA PHE A 34 9.27 14.36 -0.14
C PHE A 34 7.79 14.08 0.11
N ARG A 35 6.91 14.45 -0.83
CA ARG A 35 5.49 14.09 -0.78
C ARG A 35 5.32 12.57 -0.82
N GLN A 36 5.97 11.89 -1.74
CA GLN A 36 5.98 10.42 -1.85
C GLN A 36 6.49 9.76 -0.55
N ALA A 37 7.59 10.26 0.02
CA ALA A 37 8.09 9.74 1.28
C ALA A 37 7.05 9.93 2.41
N ALA A 38 6.48 11.13 2.55
CA ALA A 38 5.51 11.45 3.59
C ALA A 38 4.27 10.54 3.54
N ILE A 39 3.74 10.26 2.34
CA ILE A 39 2.58 9.36 2.22
C ILE A 39 2.93 7.90 2.54
N TYR A 40 4.15 7.45 2.23
CA TYR A 40 4.59 6.10 2.60
C TYR A 40 4.86 5.93 4.09
N TYR A 41 5.42 6.93 4.76
CA TYR A 41 5.50 6.96 6.22
C TYR A 41 4.11 6.88 6.84
N LEU A 42 3.17 7.71 6.34
CA LEU A 42 1.81 7.75 6.84
C LEU A 42 1.07 6.43 6.66
N CYS A 43 1.08 5.87 5.45
CA CYS A 43 0.31 4.66 5.14
C CYS A 43 0.89 3.43 5.83
N SER A 44 2.23 3.33 5.90
CA SER A 44 2.90 2.22 6.57
C SER A 44 2.63 2.29 8.08
N PHE A 45 2.63 3.47 8.69
CA PHE A 45 2.27 3.64 10.10
C PHE A 45 0.84 3.17 10.40
N ILE A 46 -0.16 3.68 9.66
CA ILE A 46 -1.57 3.34 9.96
C ILE A 46 -1.97 1.91 9.56
N ALA A 47 -1.27 1.31 8.59
CA ALA A 47 -1.47 -0.09 8.25
C ALA A 47 -0.92 -1.04 9.33
N ARG A 48 0.21 -0.65 9.95
CA ARG A 48 0.97 -1.50 10.89
C ARG A 48 0.64 -1.26 12.36
N ALA A 49 0.16 -0.09 12.74
CA ALA A 49 -0.21 0.20 14.12
C ALA A 49 -1.60 -0.39 14.45
N ASN A 50 -1.62 -1.50 15.19
CA ASN A 50 -2.86 -2.23 15.50
C ASN A 50 -3.75 -1.50 16.54
N TYR A 51 -3.18 -0.55 17.28
CA TYR A 51 -3.87 0.23 18.31
C TYR A 51 -4.59 1.46 17.74
N ILE A 52 -4.31 1.83 16.49
CA ILE A 52 -5.04 2.92 15.81
C ILE A 52 -6.44 2.42 15.49
N LYS A 53 -7.44 3.16 15.97
CA LYS A 53 -8.85 2.85 15.76
C LYS A 53 -9.17 2.80 14.27
N ILE A 54 -9.88 1.75 13.85
CA ILE A 54 -10.29 1.56 12.45
C ILE A 54 -11.07 2.76 11.88
N LYS A 55 -11.82 3.49 12.72
CA LYS A 55 -12.50 4.73 12.33
C LYS A 55 -11.52 5.79 11.82
N SER A 56 -10.40 5.99 12.52
CA SER A 56 -9.36 6.96 12.13
C SER A 56 -8.67 6.53 10.83
N VAL A 57 -8.38 5.24 10.67
CA VAL A 57 -7.83 4.68 9.43
C VAL A 57 -8.77 4.96 8.26
N LEU A 58 -10.07 4.68 8.41
CA LEU A 58 -11.06 4.91 7.36
C LEU A 58 -11.23 6.39 7.02
N THR A 59 -11.23 7.28 8.02
CA THR A 59 -11.32 8.73 7.79
C THR A 59 -10.10 9.24 7.03
N LEU A 60 -8.89 8.83 7.43
CA LEU A 60 -7.68 9.25 6.75
C LEU A 60 -7.60 8.68 5.32
N THR A 61 -7.96 7.41 5.14
CA THR A 61 -8.01 6.78 3.81
C THR A 61 -9.06 7.45 2.92
N GLN A 62 -10.21 7.88 3.47
CA GLN A 62 -11.18 8.69 2.74
C GLN A 62 -10.55 9.99 2.23
N SER A 63 -9.82 10.73 3.08
CA SER A 63 -9.12 11.96 2.64
C SER A 63 -8.10 11.68 1.52
N MET A 64 -7.42 10.52 1.56
CA MET A 64 -6.52 10.10 0.49
C MET A 64 -7.27 9.84 -0.83
N VAL A 65 -8.42 9.17 -0.76
CA VAL A 65 -9.29 8.89 -1.90
C VAL A 65 -9.90 10.17 -2.48
N ASP A 66 -10.34 11.10 -1.63
CA ASP A 66 -10.88 12.39 -2.07
C ASP A 66 -9.80 13.18 -2.84
N TRP A 67 -8.55 13.15 -2.36
CA TRP A 67 -7.42 13.75 -3.05
C TRP A 67 -7.18 13.09 -4.42
N LEU A 68 -7.27 11.75 -4.52
CA LEU A 68 -7.14 11.02 -5.80
C LEU A 68 -8.19 11.47 -6.82
N HIS A 69 -9.45 11.54 -6.44
CA HIS A 69 -10.52 11.97 -7.35
C HIS A 69 -10.38 13.44 -7.76
N MET A 70 -9.97 14.32 -6.84
CA MET A 70 -9.67 15.72 -7.14
C MET A 70 -8.48 15.86 -8.12
N TYR A 71 -7.45 15.05 -7.95
CA TYR A 71 -6.30 15.03 -8.86
C TYR A 71 -6.72 14.57 -10.26
N MET A 72 -7.55 13.53 -10.34
CA MET A 72 -8.08 13.01 -11.61
C MET A 72 -8.92 14.04 -12.35
N SER A 73 -9.87 14.70 -11.66
CA SER A 73 -10.72 15.72 -12.29
C SER A 73 -9.94 16.90 -12.84
N THR A 74 -8.83 17.28 -12.18
CA THR A 74 -7.95 18.36 -12.64
C THR A 74 -7.07 17.93 -13.82
N THR A 75 -6.65 16.66 -13.86
CA THR A 75 -5.74 16.13 -14.89
C THR A 75 -6.49 15.71 -16.18
N GLU A 76 -7.81 15.50 -16.10
CA GLU A 76 -8.65 15.17 -17.25
C GLU A 76 -8.77 16.28 -18.31
N THR A 77 -8.36 17.51 -18.01
CA THR A 77 -8.35 18.62 -18.97
C THR A 77 -6.97 18.85 -19.61
N ASP A 78 -5.90 18.31 -19.01
CA ASP A 78 -4.53 18.53 -19.48
C ASP A 78 -4.13 17.59 -20.63
N THR A 79 -3.51 18.17 -21.66
CA THR A 79 -2.96 17.47 -22.83
C THR A 79 -1.60 16.81 -22.56
N CYS A 80 -0.98 17.08 -21.42
CA CYS A 80 0.37 16.62 -21.03
C CYS A 80 0.42 15.25 -20.32
N ARG A 81 -0.44 14.31 -20.71
CA ARG A 81 -0.61 12.98 -20.07
C ARG A 81 0.53 12.00 -20.32
N THR A 82 1.54 12.39 -21.08
CA THR A 82 2.53 11.47 -21.65
C THR A 82 3.73 11.21 -20.75
N ASN A 83 3.90 11.96 -19.64
CA ASN A 83 5.04 11.78 -18.74
C ASN A 83 4.62 11.25 -17.34
N PRO A 84 4.75 9.93 -17.09
CA PRO A 84 4.45 9.32 -15.81
C PRO A 84 5.17 9.95 -14.61
N LYS A 85 6.38 10.52 -14.80
CA LYS A 85 7.16 11.13 -13.72
C LYS A 85 6.48 12.36 -13.11
N ARG A 86 5.54 12.98 -13.80
CA ARG A 86 4.76 14.11 -13.27
C ARG A 86 3.63 13.68 -12.33
N HIS A 87 3.24 12.41 -12.41
CA HIS A 87 2.15 11.83 -11.64
C HIS A 87 2.64 10.99 -10.44
N ILE A 88 3.92 11.13 -10.05
CA ILE A 88 4.52 10.39 -8.91
C ILE A 88 3.66 10.50 -7.64
N PRO A 89 3.21 11.69 -7.18
CA PRO A 89 2.37 11.77 -5.99
C PRO A 89 1.04 11.02 -6.12
N PHE A 90 0.45 10.99 -7.32
CA PHE A 90 -0.79 10.26 -7.60
C PHE A 90 -0.58 8.74 -7.54
N TYR A 91 0.50 8.23 -8.13
CA TYR A 91 0.82 6.82 -8.02
C TYR A 91 1.16 6.41 -6.58
N ALA A 92 1.89 7.26 -5.85
CA ALA A 92 2.30 6.99 -4.47
C ALA A 92 1.08 6.89 -3.53
N ILE A 93 0.13 7.83 -3.62
CA ILE A 93 -1.07 7.78 -2.78
C ILE A 93 -2.06 6.70 -3.21
N CYS A 94 -2.13 6.35 -4.50
CA CYS A 94 -2.90 5.19 -4.95
C CYS A 94 -2.35 3.93 -4.28
N GLN A 95 -1.04 3.70 -4.37
CA GLN A 95 -0.39 2.56 -3.73
C GLN A 95 -0.59 2.56 -2.21
N ALA A 96 -0.51 3.71 -1.55
CA ALA A 96 -0.80 3.85 -0.12
C ALA A 96 -2.21 3.37 0.24
N VAL A 97 -3.23 3.79 -0.52
CA VAL A 97 -4.62 3.37 -0.32
C VAL A 97 -4.77 1.86 -0.51
N LEU A 98 -4.19 1.29 -1.57
CA LEU A 98 -4.22 -0.17 -1.79
C LEU A 98 -3.54 -0.91 -0.64
N TYR A 99 -2.39 -0.43 -0.19
CA TYR A 99 -1.61 -1.01 0.91
C TYR A 99 -2.39 -1.00 2.24
N ILE A 100 -3.01 0.13 2.60
CA ILE A 100 -3.84 0.24 3.82
C ILE A 100 -5.00 -0.76 3.76
N PHE A 101 -5.67 -0.86 2.61
CA PHE A 101 -6.75 -1.82 2.43
C PHE A 101 -6.25 -3.26 2.63
N ILE A 102 -5.13 -3.65 2.00
CA ILE A 102 -4.55 -4.99 2.14
C ILE A 102 -4.24 -5.36 3.60
N TYR A 103 -3.81 -4.41 4.43
CA TYR A 103 -3.47 -4.71 5.83
C TYR A 103 -4.63 -4.61 6.81
N ARG A 104 -5.67 -3.83 6.49
CA ARG A 104 -6.78 -3.54 7.41
C ARG A 104 -8.12 -4.11 6.95
N HIS A 105 -8.19 -4.80 5.80
CA HIS A 105 -9.46 -5.27 5.22
C HIS A 105 -10.28 -6.15 6.18
N GLN A 106 -9.65 -7.00 7.00
CA GLN A 106 -10.38 -7.84 7.94
C GLN A 106 -11.09 -7.00 9.01
N GLU A 107 -10.41 -5.99 9.57
CA GLU A 107 -11.04 -5.05 10.51
C GLU A 107 -12.16 -4.26 9.85
N ILE A 108 -11.97 -3.87 8.59
CA ILE A 108 -13.01 -3.20 7.80
C ILE A 108 -14.20 -4.14 7.60
N ALA A 109 -13.98 -5.39 7.20
CA ALA A 109 -15.03 -6.37 6.93
C ALA A 109 -15.85 -6.75 8.17
N ARG A 110 -15.27 -6.64 9.37
CA ARG A 110 -15.98 -6.84 10.65
C ARG A 110 -16.95 -5.69 10.97
N LEU A 111 -16.81 -4.52 10.35
CA LEU A 111 -17.76 -3.42 10.51
C LEU A 111 -19.01 -3.68 9.66
N SER A 112 -20.19 -3.43 10.23
CA SER A 112 -21.47 -3.65 9.56
C SER A 112 -21.61 -2.94 8.20
N ASN A 113 -20.99 -1.76 8.05
CA ASN A 113 -20.98 -0.96 6.82
C ASN A 113 -19.56 -0.77 6.26
N GLY A 114 -18.58 -1.56 6.68
CA GLY A 114 -17.18 -1.33 6.31
C GLY A 114 -16.92 -1.49 4.82
N ILE A 115 -17.35 -2.60 4.23
CA ILE A 115 -17.20 -2.86 2.80
C ILE A 115 -18.01 -1.87 1.96
N GLU A 116 -19.22 -1.49 2.40
CA GLU A 116 -20.01 -0.45 1.75
C GLU A 116 -19.27 0.89 1.69
N ARG A 117 -18.59 1.28 2.78
CA ARG A 117 -17.75 2.48 2.79
C ARG A 117 -16.58 2.38 1.83
N VAL A 118 -15.94 1.22 1.71
CA VAL A 118 -14.86 1.02 0.71
C VAL A 118 -15.42 1.07 -0.72
N PHE A 119 -16.63 0.57 -0.95
CA PHE A 119 -17.28 0.69 -2.26
C PHE A 119 -17.53 2.16 -2.63
N GLN A 120 -17.90 3.00 -1.66
CA GLN A 120 -18.07 4.45 -1.84
C GLN A 120 -16.76 5.18 -2.18
N TRP A 121 -15.58 4.59 -1.92
CA TRP A 121 -14.30 5.14 -2.39
C TRP A 121 -14.17 5.13 -3.91
N ARG A 122 -15.02 4.38 -4.62
CA ARG A 122 -15.02 4.29 -6.09
C ARG A 122 -13.64 3.95 -6.65
N LEU A 123 -12.91 3.04 -5.99
CA LEU A 123 -11.57 2.63 -6.40
C LEU A 123 -11.54 2.06 -7.82
N ASN A 124 -12.63 1.41 -8.27
CA ASN A 124 -12.75 0.94 -9.65
C ASN A 124 -12.55 2.07 -10.68
N HIS A 125 -13.06 3.28 -10.40
CA HIS A 125 -12.87 4.45 -11.25
C HIS A 125 -11.40 4.92 -11.25
N VAL A 126 -10.73 4.89 -10.10
CA VAL A 126 -9.33 5.29 -9.96
C VAL A 126 -8.40 4.34 -10.73
N ILE A 127 -8.57 3.02 -10.54
CA ILE A 127 -7.67 2.02 -11.14
C ILE A 127 -7.84 1.87 -12.65
N SER A 128 -9.06 2.12 -13.16
CA SER A 128 -9.37 2.09 -14.61
C SER A 128 -9.15 3.43 -15.30
N SER A 129 -8.70 4.45 -14.56
CA SER A 129 -8.40 5.76 -15.11
C SER A 129 -7.29 5.70 -16.17
N LYS A 130 -7.25 6.71 -17.03
CA LYS A 130 -6.20 6.85 -18.06
C LYS A 130 -4.78 6.97 -17.49
N LEU A 131 -4.66 7.33 -16.21
CA LEU A 131 -3.37 7.38 -15.51
C LEU A 131 -2.82 5.98 -15.20
N ASN A 132 -3.68 4.94 -15.20
CA ASN A 132 -3.35 3.53 -15.07
C ASN A 132 -2.40 3.23 -13.89
N PRO A 133 -2.81 3.51 -12.64
CA PRO A 133 -1.93 3.37 -11.48
C PRO A 133 -1.45 1.92 -11.27
N LEU A 134 -2.23 0.91 -11.66
CA LEU A 134 -1.86 -0.50 -11.53
C LEU A 134 -0.61 -0.87 -12.36
N LYS A 135 -0.22 -0.06 -13.35
CA LYS A 135 1.04 -0.23 -14.10
C LYS A 135 2.27 0.23 -13.31
N PHE A 136 2.12 1.23 -12.44
CA PHE A 136 3.23 1.93 -11.79
C PHE A 136 3.39 1.56 -10.30
N CYS A 137 2.32 1.05 -9.66
CA CYS A 137 2.38 0.47 -8.32
C CYS A 137 3.16 -0.86 -8.32
N LEU A 138 3.73 -1.22 -7.16
CA LEU A 138 4.44 -2.47 -6.94
C LEU A 138 3.55 -3.68 -7.28
N PRO A 139 4.01 -4.61 -8.13
CA PRO A 139 3.23 -5.78 -8.55
C PRO A 139 2.64 -6.60 -7.40
N ALA A 140 3.39 -6.77 -6.30
CA ALA A 140 2.91 -7.49 -5.12
C ALA A 140 1.68 -6.81 -4.50
N ILE A 141 1.68 -5.49 -4.34
CA ILE A 141 0.54 -4.72 -3.84
C ILE A 141 -0.63 -4.81 -4.82
N THR A 142 -0.36 -4.64 -6.11
CA THR A 142 -1.39 -4.64 -7.16
C THR A 142 -2.13 -5.98 -7.23
N LEU A 143 -1.40 -7.09 -7.12
CA LEU A 143 -1.95 -8.44 -7.17
C LEU A 143 -2.71 -8.81 -5.89
N GLN A 144 -2.16 -8.49 -4.72
CA GLN A 144 -2.84 -8.74 -3.46
C GLN A 144 -4.14 -7.92 -3.33
N PHE A 145 -4.10 -6.66 -3.76
CA PHE A 145 -5.31 -5.87 -3.89
C PHE A 145 -6.31 -6.50 -4.87
N ALA A 146 -5.87 -7.00 -6.02
CA ALA A 146 -6.75 -7.64 -7.00
C ALA A 146 -7.48 -8.87 -6.44
N GLN A 147 -6.79 -9.68 -5.63
CA GLN A 147 -7.38 -10.81 -4.94
C GLN A 147 -8.45 -10.37 -3.93
N LEU A 148 -8.11 -9.46 -3.02
CA LEU A 148 -9.06 -8.96 -2.02
C LEU A 148 -10.24 -8.20 -2.65
N ALA A 149 -9.99 -7.36 -3.64
CA ALA A 149 -11.02 -6.60 -4.34
C ALA A 149 -12.00 -7.52 -5.08
N ARG A 150 -11.54 -8.66 -5.61
CA ARG A 150 -12.42 -9.70 -6.15
C ARG A 150 -13.23 -10.37 -5.04
N ASN A 151 -12.59 -10.75 -3.93
CA ASN A 151 -13.26 -11.43 -2.82
C ASN A 151 -14.40 -10.57 -2.23
N TYR A 152 -14.14 -9.27 -2.05
CA TYR A 152 -15.14 -8.31 -1.56
C TYR A 152 -16.04 -7.71 -2.65
N GLN A 153 -15.87 -8.09 -3.93
CA GLN A 153 -16.64 -7.55 -5.07
C GLN A 153 -16.56 -6.01 -5.20
N ILE A 154 -15.40 -5.43 -4.93
CA ILE A 154 -15.16 -3.98 -4.94
C ILE A 154 -14.66 -3.50 -6.32
N ALA A 155 -13.79 -4.28 -6.97
CA ALA A 155 -13.23 -3.94 -8.28
C ALA A 155 -12.63 -5.16 -9.00
N PHE A 156 -12.70 -5.18 -10.33
CA PHE A 156 -12.12 -6.22 -11.18
C PHE A 156 -10.78 -5.75 -11.77
N CYS A 157 -9.68 -6.09 -11.09
CA CYS A 157 -8.35 -5.56 -11.44
C CYS A 157 -7.58 -6.44 -12.45
N TYR A 158 -7.86 -7.75 -12.49
CA TYR A 158 -7.05 -8.73 -13.23
C TYR A 158 -6.97 -8.46 -14.73
N SER A 159 -8.06 -8.04 -15.37
CA SER A 159 -8.06 -7.69 -16.80
C SER A 159 -7.11 -6.52 -17.10
N ILE A 160 -7.10 -5.50 -16.23
CA ILE A 160 -6.21 -4.33 -16.35
C ILE A 160 -4.75 -4.75 -16.13
N ILE A 161 -4.48 -5.56 -15.11
CA ILE A 161 -3.14 -6.06 -14.80
C ILE A 161 -2.59 -6.90 -15.97
N GLU A 162 -3.39 -7.80 -16.52
CA GLU A 162 -3.02 -8.63 -17.67
C GLU A 162 -2.74 -7.78 -18.91
N THR A 163 -3.57 -6.76 -19.15
CA THR A 163 -3.35 -5.77 -20.21
C THR A 163 -2.02 -5.04 -20.03
N ASN A 164 -1.72 -4.60 -18.81
CA ASN A 164 -0.46 -3.90 -18.48
C ASN A 164 0.78 -4.77 -18.70
N ARG A 165 0.70 -6.07 -18.45
CA ARG A 165 1.78 -7.03 -18.71
C ARG A 165 2.07 -7.16 -20.21
N ARG A 166 1.03 -7.24 -21.04
CA ARG A 166 1.18 -7.38 -22.50
C ARG A 166 1.79 -6.15 -23.17
N TYR A 167 1.47 -4.96 -22.68
CA TYR A 167 2.02 -3.70 -23.22
C TYR A 167 3.36 -3.29 -22.60
N SER A 168 3.76 -3.93 -21.50
CA SER A 168 5.11 -3.81 -20.96
C SER A 168 6.04 -4.77 -21.72
N LEU A 169 6.32 -4.47 -22.99
CA LEU A 169 7.45 -5.11 -23.67
C LEU A 169 8.75 -4.76 -22.90
N PRO A 170 9.75 -5.66 -22.84
CA PRO A 170 11.00 -5.37 -22.16
C PRO A 170 11.73 -4.24 -22.90
N GLU A 171 11.53 -3.00 -22.47
CA GLU A 171 12.43 -1.90 -22.81
C GLU A 171 13.81 -2.30 -22.31
N MET A 172 14.74 -2.46 -23.27
CA MET A 172 16.11 -2.91 -23.03
C MET A 172 16.77 -2.10 -21.90
N PHE A 173 17.42 -2.86 -21.03
CA PHE A 173 18.21 -2.46 -19.89
C PHE A 173 19.06 -1.19 -20.13
N SER A 174 18.71 -0.09 -19.47
CA SER A 174 19.71 0.93 -19.14
C SER A 174 20.52 0.41 -17.96
N PHE A 175 21.74 -0.02 -18.25
CA PHE A 175 22.77 -0.41 -17.27
C PHE A 175 23.24 0.83 -16.50
N ASP A 176 22.57 1.16 -15.40
CA ASP A 176 23.19 1.96 -14.34
C ASP A 176 23.34 1.07 -13.11
N ASN A 177 24.60 0.86 -12.74
CA ASN A 177 25.10 -0.03 -11.70
C ASN A 177 24.43 0.20 -10.33
N TYR A 178 23.40 -0.58 -10.00
CA TYR A 178 23.23 -1.27 -8.72
C TYR A 178 22.01 -2.21 -8.79
N SER A 179 22.20 -3.42 -8.31
CA SER A 179 21.22 -4.52 -8.13
C SER A 179 19.73 -4.13 -8.00
N SER A 180 18.93 -4.37 -9.03
CA SER A 180 17.59 -4.99 -9.00
C SER A 180 16.89 -4.84 -10.37
N ILE A 181 16.30 -5.94 -10.88
CA ILE A 181 15.53 -5.99 -12.13
C ILE A 181 14.14 -5.38 -11.86
N VAL A 182 14.09 -4.09 -11.57
CA VAL A 182 12.83 -3.34 -11.47
C VAL A 182 12.74 -2.48 -12.71
N PRO A 183 11.70 -2.64 -13.56
CA PRO A 183 11.47 -1.74 -14.68
C PRO A 183 11.54 -0.30 -14.17
N SER A 184 12.31 0.55 -14.84
CA SER A 184 12.57 1.97 -14.47
C SER A 184 11.30 2.83 -14.29
N GLN A 185 10.15 2.27 -14.67
CA GLN A 185 8.83 2.87 -14.61
C GLN A 185 8.09 2.56 -13.30
N ILE A 186 8.44 1.50 -12.56
CA ILE A 186 7.77 1.16 -11.29
C ILE A 186 8.20 2.15 -10.20
N LEU A 187 7.25 2.58 -9.37
CA LEU A 187 7.55 3.37 -8.20
C LEU A 187 8.48 2.59 -7.26
N HIS A 188 9.65 3.16 -6.98
CA HIS A 188 10.41 2.75 -5.81
C HIS A 188 9.58 3.06 -4.56
N ALA A 189 9.05 2.02 -3.95
CA ALA A 189 8.24 2.11 -2.75
C ALA A 189 9.01 1.57 -1.57
N TYR A 190 9.10 2.38 -0.54
CA TYR A 190 9.73 2.05 0.73
C TYR A 190 8.71 2.33 1.82
N PHE A 191 8.19 1.27 2.45
CA PHE A 191 7.23 1.36 3.55
C PHE A 191 8.02 1.25 4.87
N PRO A 192 8.25 2.36 5.58
CA PRO A 192 9.25 2.40 6.65
C PRO A 192 8.94 1.51 7.87
N PHE A 193 7.68 1.11 8.04
CA PHE A 193 7.22 0.23 9.11
C PHE A 193 6.94 -1.20 8.62
N ASP A 194 7.42 -1.58 7.43
CA ASP A 194 7.47 -2.99 7.00
C ASP A 194 8.35 -3.84 7.93
N PRO A 195 8.20 -5.19 7.93
CA PRO A 195 8.29 -5.99 9.15
C PRO A 195 9.52 -5.77 10.00
N TYR A 196 9.26 -5.68 11.30
CA TYR A 196 10.27 -5.39 12.30
C TYR A 196 11.16 -6.61 12.53
N VAL A 197 12.32 -6.63 11.89
CA VAL A 197 13.22 -7.80 11.82
C VAL A 197 14.14 -7.96 13.04
N LEU A 198 14.23 -6.95 13.90
CA LEU A 198 15.19 -6.94 15.00
C LEU A 198 14.71 -7.80 16.19
N LYS A 199 15.14 -9.07 16.21
CA LYS A 199 14.75 -10.12 17.18
C LYS A 199 14.75 -9.70 18.65
N ARG A 200 15.76 -8.92 19.09
CA ARG A 200 15.89 -8.52 20.52
C ARG A 200 14.84 -7.50 20.94
N SER A 201 14.53 -6.56 20.05
CA SER A 201 13.60 -5.46 20.28
C SER A 201 12.18 -5.77 19.81
N SER A 202 11.97 -6.86 19.07
CA SER A 202 10.66 -7.21 18.52
C SER A 202 9.63 -7.46 19.61
N ILE A 203 10.07 -7.87 20.81
CA ILE A 203 9.21 -8.05 21.99
C ILE A 203 8.43 -6.78 22.37
N PHE A 204 8.98 -5.59 22.10
CA PHE A 204 8.33 -4.32 22.42
C PHE A 204 7.35 -3.87 21.33
N ILE A 205 7.58 -4.29 20.08
CA ILE A 205 6.83 -3.84 18.91
C ILE A 205 5.69 -4.80 18.56
N ARG A 206 5.91 -6.12 18.66
CA ARG A 206 4.93 -7.17 18.32
C ARG A 206 3.52 -6.93 18.89
N PRO A 207 3.35 -6.54 20.18
CA PRO A 207 2.00 -6.35 20.74
C PRO A 207 1.21 -5.22 20.07
N ILE A 208 1.91 -4.23 19.52
CA ILE A 208 1.31 -3.03 18.89
C ILE A 208 1.39 -3.06 17.36
N TYR A 209 1.88 -4.16 16.79
CA TYR A 209 2.16 -4.32 15.37
C TYR A 209 1.15 -5.24 14.70
N ASN A 210 0.70 -4.85 13.51
CA ASN A 210 -0.16 -5.61 12.63
C ASN A 210 0.72 -6.34 11.61
N GLU A 211 0.96 -7.63 11.87
CA GLU A 211 1.65 -8.51 10.93
C GLU A 211 0.72 -8.86 9.76
N TYR A 212 1.31 -9.08 8.59
CA TYR A 212 0.54 -9.53 7.45
C TYR A 212 0.07 -10.97 7.68
N GLN A 213 -1.19 -11.27 7.37
CA GLN A 213 -1.76 -12.61 7.46
C GLN A 213 -2.00 -13.11 6.04
N ASP A 214 -1.25 -14.14 5.63
CA ASP A 214 -1.43 -14.79 4.32
C ASP A 214 -2.75 -15.58 4.33
N GLU A 215 -3.71 -15.18 3.48
CA GLU A 215 -5.00 -15.89 3.31
C GLU A 215 -4.91 -17.03 2.27
N SER A 216 -3.72 -17.36 1.79
CA SER A 216 -3.50 -18.45 0.82
C SER A 216 -3.84 -19.84 1.37
N GLU A 217 -3.92 -20.02 2.70
CA GLU A 217 -4.23 -21.33 3.27
C GLU A 217 -5.72 -21.70 3.24
N ASP A 218 -6.64 -20.72 3.24
CA ASP A 218 -8.10 -21.00 3.32
C ASP A 218 -8.77 -21.17 1.93
N PHE A 219 -8.12 -20.77 0.84
CA PHE A 219 -8.68 -20.83 -0.53
C PHE A 219 -8.05 -21.91 -1.43
N ASN A 220 -7.18 -22.76 -0.88
CA ASN A 220 -6.45 -23.83 -1.58
C ASN A 220 -7.32 -25.04 -2.01
N ARG A 221 -8.48 -24.79 -2.64
CA ARG A 221 -9.28 -25.82 -3.34
C ARG A 221 -9.67 -25.49 -4.77
N ALA A 222 -9.22 -24.37 -5.35
CA ALA A 222 -9.38 -24.17 -6.79
C ALA A 222 -8.23 -23.36 -7.40
N ASP A 223 -7.44 -24.06 -8.20
CA ASP A 223 -6.44 -23.59 -9.16
C ASP A 223 -5.13 -22.99 -8.61
N THR A 224 -4.18 -23.89 -8.38
CA THR A 224 -2.75 -23.64 -8.23
C THR A 224 -2.24 -22.75 -9.38
N ASN A 225 -1.66 -21.59 -9.07
CA ASN A 225 -1.06 -20.70 -10.06
C ASN A 225 0.36 -20.32 -9.63
N GLU A 226 1.33 -20.47 -10.53
CA GLU A 226 2.76 -20.12 -10.36
C GLU A 226 3.01 -18.68 -9.86
N ASN A 227 2.01 -17.80 -10.03
CA ASN A 227 2.03 -16.43 -9.51
C ASN A 227 2.00 -16.34 -7.98
N GLU A 228 1.42 -17.30 -7.25
CA GLU A 228 1.37 -17.30 -5.79
C GLU A 228 2.77 -17.47 -5.17
N ASN A 229 3.61 -18.34 -5.76
CA ASN A 229 4.99 -18.53 -5.30
C ASN A 229 5.86 -17.28 -5.52
N ILE A 230 5.64 -16.54 -6.62
CA ILE A 230 6.33 -15.27 -6.89
C ILE A 230 5.81 -14.15 -5.98
N LEU A 231 4.51 -14.15 -5.67
CA LEU A 231 3.90 -13.21 -4.73
C LEU A 231 4.42 -13.41 -3.32
N GLN A 232 4.49 -14.66 -2.88
CA GLN A 232 5.06 -15.02 -1.60
C GLN A 232 6.55 -14.68 -1.59
N SER A 233 7.32 -14.96 -2.66
CA SER A 233 8.73 -14.55 -2.70
C SER A 233 8.95 -13.03 -2.76
N LEU A 234 8.03 -12.25 -3.35
CA LEU A 234 8.13 -10.78 -3.41
C LEU A 234 7.75 -10.13 -2.07
N MET A 235 6.68 -10.60 -1.43
CA MET A 235 6.28 -10.19 -0.08
C MET A 235 7.30 -10.70 0.97
N MET A 236 7.94 -11.85 0.71
CA MET A 236 9.11 -12.41 1.40
C MET A 236 10.46 -11.85 0.94
N SER A 237 10.50 -10.95 -0.03
CA SER A 237 11.74 -10.23 -0.38
C SER A 237 11.74 -8.83 0.23
N THR A 238 10.55 -8.29 0.54
CA THR A 238 10.38 -7.15 1.45
C THR A 238 10.37 -7.57 2.92
N THR A 239 10.27 -8.87 3.22
CA THR A 239 10.46 -9.44 4.57
C THR A 239 11.65 -10.39 4.59
N PRO A 240 12.74 -10.12 5.33
CA PRO A 240 13.82 -11.08 5.45
C PRO A 240 13.31 -12.42 6.00
N SER A 241 13.64 -13.48 5.28
CA SER A 241 13.31 -14.86 5.60
C SER A 241 13.57 -15.18 7.07
N SER A 242 12.58 -15.80 7.71
CA SER A 242 12.75 -16.50 8.98
C SER A 242 13.89 -17.49 8.81
N LEU A 243 15.05 -17.18 9.40
CA LEU A 243 16.08 -18.17 9.67
C LEU A 243 15.43 -19.24 10.54
N HIS A 244 15.00 -20.34 9.90
CA HIS A 244 14.79 -21.61 10.56
C HIS A 244 16.03 -21.88 11.42
N SER A 245 15.80 -22.10 12.71
CA SER A 245 16.78 -22.65 13.61
C SER A 245 17.30 -23.94 12.97
N ILE A 246 18.56 -23.92 12.55
CA ILE A 246 19.32 -25.15 12.37
C ILE A 246 19.64 -25.60 13.79
N ASP A 247 18.71 -26.36 14.39
CA ASP A 247 19.06 -27.27 15.46
C ASP A 247 19.84 -28.41 14.81
N GLY A 248 21.13 -28.51 15.13
CA GLY A 248 22.01 -29.50 14.54
C GLY A 248 23.43 -29.43 15.10
N VAL A 249 23.61 -30.17 16.21
CA VAL A 249 24.84 -30.56 16.93
C VAL A 249 25.32 -29.60 18.03
#